data_AF-A0A800AIA5-F1
#
_entry.id   AF-A0A800AIA5-F1
#
_cell.length_a   1.000
_cell.length_b   1.000
_cell.length_c   1.000
_cell.angle_alpha   90.00
_cell.angle_beta   90.00
_cell.angle_gamma   90.00
#
_symmetry.space_group_name_H-M   'P 1'
#
loop_
_entity.id
_entity.type
_entity.pdbx_description
1 polymer ?
#
loop_
_entity_poly.entity_id
_entity_poly.type
_entity_poly.pdbx_seq_one_letter_code
_entity_poly.pdbx_strand_id
1 'polypeptide(L)' 'MKTWHKIIIGDSRRMKEVPDESIHLIITSPPYWQLKDYGNEQQIGFNDTYEEYINHLNLVWNECHRILHKGCRLCINIG' A
#
# COMPACT_ATOMS: atom_id res chain seq x y z
N MET A 1 -29.54 0.21 -2.87
CA MET A 1 -28.58 0.88 -3.77
C MET A 1 -27.56 -0.15 -4.21
N LYS A 2 -27.23 -0.25 -5.50
CA LYS A 2 -26.25 -1.23 -6.01
C LYS A 2 -24.85 -0.61 -5.99
N THR A 3 -23.87 -1.32 -5.46
CA THR A 3 -22.45 -0.91 -5.44
C THR A 3 -21.64 -1.76 -6.42
N TRP A 4 -20.43 -1.30 -6.72
CA TRP A 4 -19.45 -2.06 -7.50
C TRP A 4 -18.17 -2.24 -6.67
N HIS A 5 -17.58 -3.43 -6.74
CA HIS A 5 -16.38 -3.81 -6.00
C HIS A 5 -15.40 -4.46 -6.97
N LYS A 6 -14.13 -4.08 -6.89
CA LYS A 6 -13.02 -4.71 -7.64
C LYS A 6 -11.98 -5.18 -6.65
N ILE A 7 -11.62 -6.46 -6.75
CA ILE A 7 -10.56 -7.08 -5.96
C ILE A 7 -9.39 -7.30 -6.90
N ILE A 8 -8.20 -6.87 -6.47
CA ILE A 8 -6.96 -7.02 -7.23
C ILE A 8 -6.01 -7.81 -6.35
N ILE A 9 -5.55 -8.95 -6.86
CA ILE A 9 -4.52 -9.77 -6.20
C ILE A 9 -3.19 -9.41 -6.87
N GLY A 10 -2.34 -8.68 -6.16
CA GLY A 10 -1.08 -8.17 -6.69
C GLY A 10 -0.23 -7.50 -5.61
N ASP A 11 0.96 -7.08 -6.01
CA ASP A 11 1.91 -6.37 -5.14
C ASP A 11 1.55 -4.88 -5.07
N SER A 12 1.33 -4.35 -3.88
CA SER A 12 1.00 -2.93 -3.66
C SER A 12 2.15 -1.98 -4.00
N ARG A 13 3.39 -2.49 -4.17
CA ARG A 13 4.52 -1.74 -4.74
C ARG A 13 4.32 -1.43 -6.23
N ARG A 14 3.30 -2.02 -6.89
CA ARG A 14 2.96 -1.81 -8.31
C ARG A 14 1.45 -1.99 -8.56
N MET A 15 0.69 -0.90 -8.51
CA MET A 15 -0.77 -0.83 -8.71
C MET A 15 -1.16 -0.47 -10.16
N LYS A 16 -0.59 -1.16 -11.15
CA LYS A 16 -0.79 -0.85 -12.60
C LYS A 16 -2.25 -0.96 -13.07
N GLU A 17 -3.08 -1.69 -12.34
CA GLU A 17 -4.50 -1.92 -12.61
C GLU A 17 -5.39 -0.75 -12.17
N VAL A 18 -4.80 0.25 -11.52
CA VAL A 18 -5.46 1.46 -11.00
C VAL A 18 -4.92 2.69 -11.74
N PRO A 19 -5.79 3.45 -12.43
CA PRO A 19 -5.38 4.67 -13.14
C PRO A 19 -4.85 5.75 -12.20
N ASP A 20 -3.99 6.61 -12.73
CA ASP A 20 -3.54 7.83 -12.06
C ASP A 20 -4.73 8.70 -11.67
N GLU A 21 -4.61 9.41 -10.54
CA GLU A 21 -5.61 10.37 -10.05
C GLU A 21 -7.05 9.85 -10.17
N SER A 22 -7.35 8.64 -9.65
CA SER A 22 -8.67 7.99 -9.76
C SER A 22 -9.31 7.62 -8.42
N ILE A 23 -8.55 7.71 -7.32
CA ILE A 23 -8.99 7.34 -5.97
C ILE A 23 -9.15 8.60 -5.11
N HIS A 24 -10.25 8.69 -4.36
CA HIS A 24 -10.57 9.84 -3.51
C HIS A 24 -10.20 9.66 -2.03
N LEU A 25 -10.02 8.42 -1.59
CA LEU A 25 -9.62 8.09 -0.23
C LEU A 25 -8.86 6.77 -0.25
N ILE A 26 -7.68 6.75 0.35
CA ILE A 26 -6.91 5.53 0.57
C ILE A 26 -6.84 5.28 2.08
N ILE A 27 -7.20 4.06 2.49
CA ILE A 27 -7.04 3.58 3.86
C ILE A 27 -6.16 2.35 3.79
N THR A 28 -5.05 2.35 4.52
CA THR A 28 -4.09 1.25 4.51
C THR A 28 -3.49 0.99 5.88
N SER A 29 -3.11 -0.26 6.12
CA SER A 29 -2.36 -0.73 7.28
C SER A 29 -1.24 -1.65 6.77
N PRO A 30 -0.09 -1.11 6.36
CA PRO A 30 1.02 -1.92 5.88
C PRO A 30 1.52 -2.88 6.98
N PRO A 31 2.34 -3.90 6.65
CA PRO A 31 2.97 -4.76 7.66
C PRO A 31 3.78 -3.95 8.69
N TYR A 32 3.74 -4.33 9.97
CA TYR A 32 4.38 -3.58 11.06
C TYR A 32 5.79 -4.10 11.29
N TRP A 33 6.71 -3.81 10.36
CA TRP A 33 8.10 -4.25 10.37
C TRP A 33 8.29 -5.68 10.95
N GLN A 34 9.14 -5.85 11.97
CA GLN A 34 9.43 -7.15 12.61
C GLN A 34 8.34 -7.66 13.57
N LEU A 35 7.21 -6.96 13.72
CA LEU A 35 6.19 -7.32 14.71
C LEU A 35 5.45 -8.60 14.37
N LYS A 36 5.28 -8.90 13.08
CA LYS A 36 4.47 -10.04 12.64
C LYS A 36 5.00 -10.64 11.33
N ASP A 37 5.12 -11.96 11.32
CA ASP A 37 5.30 -12.74 10.09
C ASP A 37 3.93 -13.03 9.46
N TYR A 38 3.73 -12.54 8.24
CA TYR A 38 2.52 -12.80 7.45
C TYR A 38 2.60 -14.09 6.60
N GLY A 39 3.65 -14.90 6.77
CA GLY A 39 3.82 -16.18 6.09
C GLY A 39 4.13 -16.05 4.59
N ASN A 40 4.67 -14.90 4.16
CA ASN A 40 5.07 -14.65 2.79
C ASN A 40 6.51 -14.13 2.75
N GLU A 41 7.40 -14.82 2.05
CA GLU A 41 8.81 -14.45 1.93
C GLU A 41 9.02 -13.08 1.25
N GLN A 42 8.05 -12.62 0.46
CA GLN A 42 8.09 -11.32 -0.22
C GLN A 42 7.35 -10.21 0.54
N GLN A 43 6.92 -10.47 1.79
CA GLN A 43 6.29 -9.46 2.62
C GLN A 43 7.25 -8.29 2.88
N ILE A 44 6.69 -7.10 3.03
CA ILE A 44 7.46 -5.93 3.44
C ILE A 44 7.73 -6.05 4.95
N GLY A 45 8.98 -5.87 5.38
CA GLY A 45 9.33 -5.66 6.77
C GLY A 45 9.93 -6.85 7.51
N PHE A 46 9.30 -8.03 7.52
CA PHE A 46 9.83 -9.16 8.28
C PHE A 46 11.21 -9.58 7.74
N ASN A 47 12.23 -9.66 8.59
CA ASN A 47 13.65 -9.81 8.23
C ASN A 47 14.30 -8.68 7.39
N ASP A 48 13.57 -7.62 7.05
CA ASP A 48 14.16 -6.42 6.44
C ASP A 48 14.96 -5.63 7.50
N THR A 49 16.06 -5.02 7.08
CA THR A 49 16.62 -3.88 7.81
C THR A 49 15.60 -2.75 7.87
N TYR A 50 15.76 -1.83 8.82
CA TYR A 50 14.85 -0.67 8.91
C TYR A 50 14.83 0.15 7.61
N GLU A 51 15.99 0.30 6.95
CA GLU A 51 16.10 1.03 5.68
C GLU A 51 15.34 0.32 4.54
N GLU A 52 15.50 -0.99 4.41
CA GLU A 52 14.78 -1.79 3.40
C GLU A 52 13.27 -1.71 3.62
N TYR A 53 12.82 -1.81 4.87
CA TYR A 53 11.41 -1.67 5.22
C TYR A 53 10.84 -0.32 4.78
N ILE A 54 11.52 0.79 5.11
CA ILE A 54 11.08 2.13 4.71
C ILE A 54 11.13 2.31 3.19
N ASN A 55 12.14 1.77 2.51
CA ASN A 55 12.23 1.82 1.05
C ASN A 55 11.06 1.08 0.38
N HIS A 56 10.72 -0.11 0.89
CA HIS A 56 9.56 -0.86 0.41
C HIS A 56 8.24 -0.10 0.64
N LEU A 57 8.06 0.55 1.79
CA LEU A 57 6.89 1.39 2.04
C LEU A 57 6.83 2.59 1.10
N ASN A 58 7.96 3.23 0.81
CA ASN A 58 8.04 4.35 -0.13
C ASN A 58 7.58 3.95 -1.53
N LEU A 59 7.89 2.73 -1.99
CA LEU A 59 7.36 2.21 -3.27
C LEU A 59 5.83 2.13 -3.27
N VAL A 60 5.24 1.64 -2.18
CA VAL A 60 3.77 1.57 -2.03
C VAL A 60 3.17 2.98 -1.96
N TRP A 61 3.78 3.89 -1.20
CA TRP A 61 3.27 5.25 -1.03
C TRP A 61 3.40 6.07 -2.32
N ASN A 62 4.41 5.83 -3.14
CA ASN A 62 4.53 6.41 -4.48
C ASN A 62 3.36 5.98 -5.37
N GLU A 63 2.99 4.70 -5.34
CA GLU A 63 1.80 4.21 -6.06
C GLU A 63 0.51 4.81 -5.49
N CYS A 64 0.37 4.89 -4.17
CA CYS A 64 -0.75 5.56 -3.53
C CYS A 64 -0.86 7.02 -3.97
N HIS A 65 0.25 7.76 -4.02
CA HIS A 65 0.27 9.15 -4.46
C HIS A 65 -0.11 9.29 -5.93
N ARG A 66 0.41 8.42 -6.81
CA ARG A 66 0.08 8.40 -8.25
C ARG A 66 -1.42 8.24 -8.50
N ILE A 67 -2.08 7.33 -7.79
CA ILE A 67 -3.50 7.02 -8.00
C ILE A 67 -4.45 7.96 -7.26
N LEU A 68 -3.96 8.75 -6.29
CA LEU A 68 -4.79 9.62 -5.47
C LEU A 68 -5.14 10.90 -6.24
N HIS A 69 -6.42 11.28 -6.23
CA HIS A 69 -6.85 12.58 -6.73
C HIS A 69 -6.17 13.73 -5.96
N LYS A 70 -5.85 14.82 -6.66
CA LYS A 70 -5.31 16.04 -6.04
C LYS A 70 -6.22 16.54 -4.91
N GLY A 71 -5.63 16.84 -3.75
CA GLY A 71 -6.36 17.32 -2.56
C GLY A 71 -7.08 16.25 -1.75
N CYS A 72 -7.01 14.97 -2.15
CA CYS A 72 -7.59 13.86 -1.41
C CYS A 72 -6.64 13.32 -0.33
N ARG A 73 -7.08 12.31 0.43
CA ARG A 73 -6.39 11.84 1.65
C ARG A 73 -5.90 10.40 1.52
N LEU A 74 -4.68 10.18 1.99
CA LEU A 74 -4.09 8.88 2.30
C LEU A 74 -4.00 8.75 3.82
N CYS A 75 -4.69 7.75 4.37
CA CYS A 75 -4.67 7.43 5.80
C CYS A 75 -3.89 6.13 6.02
N ILE A 76 -2.82 6.20 6.81
CA ILE A 76 -1.90 5.09 7.07
C ILE A 76 -1.99 4.77 8.56
N ASN A 77 -2.39 3.54 8.87
CA ASN A 77 -2.29 2.98 10.22
C ASN A 77 -0.98 2.20 10.33
N ILE A 78 -0.04 2.72 11.11
CA ILE A 78 1.29 2.15 11.31
C ILE A 78 1.67 2.29 12.79
N GLY A 79 2.36 1.29 13.33
CA GLY A 79 2.82 1.25 14.73
C GLY A 79 4.34 1.20 14.83
#